data_AF-A0A955RNP8-F1
#
_entry.id   AF-A0A955RNP8-F1
#
_cell.length_a   1.000
_cell.length_b   1.000
_cell.length_c   1.000
_cell.angle_alpha   90.00
_cell.angle_beta   90.00
_cell.angle_gamma   90.00
#
_symmetry.space_group_name_H-M   'P 1'
#
loop_
_entity.id
_entity.type
_entity.pdbx_description
1 polymer ?
#
loop_
_entity_poly.entity_id
_entity_poly.type
_entity_poly.pdbx_seq_one_letter_code
_entity_poly.pdbx_strand_id
1 'polypeptide(L)'
;MKKIFQILGILVVVSLIFLVVNNGQKNQSDNPGSITADSQIDSQIISNSIISLAKTGSVATLLEDGGQLYIFNTHRQKYLKDSLLNFPNATTFLGTSQPENLIYYNATETKSGWYYFNLKSRQETKLNESISIPTVSADGKRLIYIFNNPDQSQSLVVSDINGQNFNRILNTEEGYEQLSWGPKETYVLGLDTLSVPPGWNLIYLSSKKEEQITNGYGESLWSPNGEQVLVDGLKNLELIAIETATSRSTATSSVALTTWINNEKFLNYDPTANQLNIFNQETLEIVDQIDWPTTQPTRLIGLEEGKLYFLAENTLAQIDISSILK
;
A
#
# COMPACT_ATOMS: atom_id res chain seq x y z
N MET A 1 -47.55 -16.39 -9.10
CA MET A 1 -46.74 -17.40 -9.81
C MET A 1 -45.30 -16.88 -9.92
N LYS A 2 -44.43 -17.25 -8.98
CA LYS A 2 -43.00 -16.93 -8.99
C LYS A 2 -42.27 -18.09 -9.68
N LYS A 3 -41.54 -17.81 -10.76
CA LYS A 3 -40.66 -18.79 -11.42
C LYS A 3 -39.33 -18.81 -10.68
N ILE A 4 -39.03 -19.95 -10.06
CA ILE A 4 -37.71 -20.33 -9.55
C ILE A 4 -36.98 -21.00 -10.73
N PHE A 5 -35.85 -20.43 -11.16
CA PHE A 5 -34.90 -21.13 -12.02
C PHE A 5 -33.81 -21.70 -11.11
N GLN A 6 -33.87 -23.02 -10.89
CA GLN A 6 -32.71 -23.80 -10.48
C GLN A 6 -32.08 -24.34 -11.75
N ILE A 7 -30.80 -24.02 -11.99
CA ILE A 7 -29.98 -24.68 -13.00
C ILE A 7 -28.83 -25.37 -12.25
N LEU A 8 -28.75 -26.68 -12.49
CA LEU A 8 -27.66 -27.58 -12.15
C LEU A 8 -26.34 -27.17 -12.84
N GLY A 9 -25.22 -27.37 -12.14
CA GLY A 9 -23.88 -27.53 -12.74
C GLY A 9 -23.00 -28.29 -11.75
N ILE A 10 -23.01 -29.61 -11.78
CA ILE A 10 -21.98 -30.48 -12.40
C ILE A 10 -20.57 -30.22 -11.84
N LEU A 11 -20.20 -31.16 -10.98
CA LEU A 11 -18.84 -31.42 -10.49
C LEU A 11 -18.02 -32.05 -11.63
N VAL A 12 -16.90 -31.43 -12.01
CA VAL A 12 -15.82 -32.11 -12.74
C VAL A 12 -14.50 -31.80 -12.05
N VAL A 13 -13.93 -32.85 -11.47
CA VAL A 13 -12.55 -32.91 -11.01
C VAL A 13 -11.69 -33.14 -12.25
N VAL A 14 -10.74 -32.25 -12.53
CA VAL A 14 -9.62 -32.56 -13.43
C VAL A 14 -8.33 -32.23 -12.70
N SER A 15 -7.63 -33.28 -12.29
CA SER A 15 -6.23 -33.24 -11.90
C SER A 15 -5.37 -33.07 -13.14
N LEU A 16 -4.47 -32.08 -13.17
CA LEU A 16 -3.37 -32.03 -14.13
C LEU A 16 -2.04 -32.26 -13.41
N ILE A 17 -1.36 -33.32 -13.81
CA ILE A 17 0.03 -33.65 -13.48
C ILE A 17 0.90 -32.95 -14.51
N PHE A 18 1.86 -32.12 -14.09
CA PHE A 18 2.95 -31.68 -14.95
C PHE A 18 4.25 -32.39 -14.58
N LEU A 19 4.83 -33.03 -15.60
CA LEU A 19 6.14 -33.64 -15.62
C LEU A 19 7.16 -32.51 -15.86
N VAL A 20 8.05 -32.25 -14.90
CA VAL A 20 9.19 -31.34 -15.12
C VAL A 20 10.26 -32.09 -15.89
N VAL A 21 10.42 -31.76 -17.17
CA VAL A 21 11.62 -32.10 -17.94
C VAL A 21 12.65 -31.01 -17.65
N ASN A 22 13.64 -31.38 -16.84
CA ASN A 22 14.81 -30.58 -16.55
C ASN A 22 15.74 -30.58 -17.78
N ASN A 23 16.07 -29.42 -18.34
CA ASN A 23 17.19 -29.29 -19.27
C ASN A 23 17.70 -27.84 -19.36
N GLY A 24 19.00 -27.69 -19.07
CA GLY A 24 19.81 -26.59 -19.57
C GLY A 24 20.14 -25.51 -18.56
N GLN A 25 21.17 -25.73 -17.75
CA GLN A 25 21.88 -24.64 -17.08
C GLN A 25 22.40 -23.64 -18.13
N LYS A 26 22.05 -22.36 -17.93
CA LYS A 26 22.66 -21.22 -18.60
C LYS A 26 23.43 -20.41 -17.56
N ASN A 27 24.57 -19.91 -17.99
CA ASN A 27 25.66 -19.34 -17.19
C ASN A 27 25.21 -18.40 -16.07
N GLN A 28 25.71 -18.69 -14.87
CA GLN A 28 25.67 -17.83 -13.69
C GLN A 28 26.51 -16.57 -13.98
N SER A 29 25.86 -15.43 -14.21
CA SER A 29 26.52 -14.13 -14.14
C SER A 29 26.77 -13.76 -12.68
N ASP A 30 27.86 -13.04 -12.41
CA ASP A 30 28.17 -12.48 -11.09
C ASP A 30 26.94 -11.72 -10.55
N ASN A 31 26.25 -12.31 -9.58
CA ASN A 31 24.93 -11.89 -9.14
C ASN A 31 25.06 -10.59 -8.31
N PRO A 32 24.54 -9.44 -8.77
CA PRO A 32 24.87 -8.13 -8.19
C PRO A 32 24.15 -7.79 -6.86
N GLY A 33 23.57 -8.76 -6.15
CA GLY A 33 22.88 -8.53 -4.87
C GLY A 33 23.20 -9.60 -3.84
N SER A 34 23.99 -9.27 -2.82
CA SER A 34 24.11 -10.11 -1.62
C SER A 34 23.01 -9.75 -0.63
N ILE A 35 22.23 -10.74 -0.21
CA ILE A 35 21.14 -10.55 0.75
C ILE A 35 21.65 -10.90 2.14
N THR A 36 21.57 -9.93 3.04
CA THR A 36 21.99 -10.09 4.43
C THR A 36 20.75 -10.17 5.32
N ALA A 37 20.48 -11.34 5.88
CA ALA A 37 19.50 -11.48 6.96
C ALA A 37 20.16 -11.02 8.27
N ASP A 38 19.87 -9.79 8.70
CA ASP A 38 20.48 -9.21 9.90
C ASP A 38 19.49 -9.23 11.08
N SER A 39 19.97 -9.80 12.19
CA SER A 39 19.30 -9.96 13.49
C SER A 39 18.04 -10.84 13.47
N GLN A 40 18.13 -12.03 14.08
CA GLN A 40 16.93 -12.73 14.55
C GLN A 40 16.28 -11.84 15.62
N ILE A 41 15.06 -11.41 15.35
CA ILE A 41 14.23 -10.76 16.34
C ILE A 41 13.61 -11.90 17.14
N ASP A 42 13.92 -11.98 18.44
CA ASP A 42 13.47 -13.06 19.34
C ASP A 42 11.94 -13.16 19.52
N SER A 43 11.16 -12.34 18.82
CA SER A 43 9.70 -12.34 18.83
C SER A 43 9.15 -12.41 17.41
N GLN A 44 8.15 -13.28 17.20
CA GLN A 44 7.38 -13.33 15.97
C GLN A 44 6.68 -11.99 15.73
N ILE A 45 7.23 -11.16 14.84
CA ILE A 45 6.58 -9.94 14.37
C ILE A 45 5.45 -10.32 13.41
N ILE A 46 4.26 -10.59 13.94
CA ILE A 46 3.05 -10.60 13.12
C ILE A 46 2.58 -9.14 13.07
N SER A 47 2.72 -8.49 11.92
CA SER A 47 2.37 -7.09 11.74
C SER A 47 1.23 -6.92 10.76
N ASN A 48 0.14 -6.30 11.22
CA ASN A 48 -0.98 -5.91 10.37
C ASN A 48 -0.77 -4.57 9.65
N SER A 49 0.17 -3.76 10.12
CA SER A 49 0.42 -2.43 9.56
C SER A 49 1.90 -2.07 9.68
N ILE A 50 2.51 -1.79 8.53
CA ILE A 50 3.85 -1.25 8.42
C ILE A 50 3.71 0.18 7.91
N ILE A 51 4.44 1.09 8.54
CA ILE A 51 4.49 2.48 8.13
C ILE A 51 5.94 2.84 7.83
N SER A 52 6.17 3.37 6.63
CA SER A 52 7.41 4.07 6.35
C SER A 52 7.41 5.46 7.01
N LEU A 53 8.42 5.77 7.82
CA LEU A 53 8.67 7.13 8.34
C LEU A 53 9.74 7.80 7.47
N ALA A 54 9.40 7.97 6.19
CA ALA A 54 10.30 8.20 5.06
C ALA A 54 11.37 9.29 5.24
N LYS A 55 11.14 10.33 6.07
CA LYS A 55 12.14 11.40 6.28
C LYS A 55 13.25 11.07 7.28
N THR A 56 13.12 9.98 8.03
CA THR A 56 14.03 9.68 9.16
C THR A 56 14.90 8.46 8.95
N GLY A 57 14.71 7.76 7.82
CA GLY A 57 15.15 6.39 7.65
C GLY A 57 14.84 5.53 8.84
N SER A 58 13.56 5.50 9.15
CA SER A 58 13.02 4.62 10.14
C SER A 58 11.72 4.04 9.59
N VAL A 59 11.46 2.81 9.95
CA VAL A 59 10.25 2.06 9.65
C VAL A 59 9.57 1.83 10.98
N ALA A 60 8.28 2.14 11.06
CA ALA A 60 7.47 1.75 12.20
C ALA A 60 6.69 0.47 11.86
N THR A 61 6.74 -0.51 12.75
CA THR A 61 5.95 -1.74 12.64
C THR A 61 5.11 -1.91 13.89
N LEU A 62 3.85 -2.28 13.70
CA LEU A 62 2.96 -2.68 14.79
C LEU A 62 3.12 -4.18 15.04
N LEU A 63 3.25 -4.60 16.30
CA LEU A 63 3.09 -6.00 16.67
C LEU A 63 1.64 -6.27 17.08
N GLU A 64 1.07 -7.36 16.56
CA GLU A 64 -0.31 -7.80 16.85
C GLU A 64 -0.60 -7.99 18.35
N ASP A 65 0.38 -8.44 19.14
CA ASP A 65 0.17 -8.92 20.52
C ASP A 65 0.05 -7.82 21.59
N GLY A 66 -0.59 -6.69 21.27
CA GLY A 66 -1.00 -5.72 22.29
C GLY A 66 -0.97 -4.25 21.88
N GLY A 67 -0.84 -3.94 20.60
CA GLY A 67 -0.83 -2.56 20.13
C GLY A 67 0.48 -1.82 20.45
N GLN A 68 1.58 -2.57 20.59
CA GLN A 68 2.90 -2.00 20.79
C GLN A 68 3.47 -1.55 19.44
N LEU A 69 3.78 -0.25 19.34
CA LEU A 69 4.46 0.31 18.18
C LEU A 69 5.98 0.22 18.38
N TYR A 70 6.66 -0.41 17.42
CA TYR A 70 8.12 -0.47 17.38
C TYR A 70 8.63 0.39 16.24
N ILE A 71 9.61 1.25 16.52
CA ILE A 71 10.28 2.03 15.48
C ILE A 71 11.66 1.43 15.25
N PHE A 72 11.84 0.82 14.08
CA PHE A 72 13.10 0.33 13.57
C PHE A 72 13.81 1.45 12.81
N ASN A 73 15.03 1.80 13.20
CA ASN A 73 15.85 2.74 12.45
C ASN A 73 16.67 1.97 11.41
N THR A 74 16.42 2.23 10.13
CA THR A 74 17.04 1.51 9.00
C THR A 74 18.53 1.80 8.89
N HIS A 75 18.94 3.06 9.12
CA HIS A 75 20.35 3.47 9.09
C HIS A 75 21.19 2.78 10.18
N ARG A 76 20.63 2.67 11.39
CA ARG A 76 21.31 2.06 12.54
C ARG A 76 21.05 0.57 12.68
N GLN A 77 20.21 0.02 11.80
CA GLN A 77 19.72 -1.35 11.82
C GLN A 77 19.31 -1.82 13.23
N LYS A 78 18.55 -0.99 13.95
CA LYS A 78 18.12 -1.32 15.31
C LYS A 78 16.81 -0.66 15.70
N TYR A 79 16.10 -1.31 16.61
CA TYR A 79 14.95 -0.72 17.28
C TYR A 79 15.37 0.45 18.18
N LEU A 80 14.58 1.52 18.14
CA LEU A 80 14.76 2.67 19.03
C LEU A 80 14.27 2.30 20.43
N LYS A 81 15.19 2.26 21.40
CA LYS A 81 14.94 1.77 22.78
C LYS A 81 13.81 2.49 23.52
N ASP A 82 13.56 3.76 23.18
CA ASP A 82 12.51 4.61 23.79
C ASP A 82 11.23 4.71 22.94
N SER A 83 11.11 3.88 21.89
CA SER A 83 9.99 3.92 20.94
C SER A 83 8.80 3.05 21.31
N LEU A 84 8.87 2.29 22.42
CA LEU A 84 7.75 1.46 22.85
C LEU A 84 6.61 2.36 23.33
N LEU A 85 5.70 2.65 22.42
CA LEU A 85 4.42 3.26 22.71
C LEU A 85 3.39 2.15 22.76
N ASN A 86 2.60 2.16 23.83
CA ASN A 86 1.51 1.23 24.00
C ASN A 86 0.22 1.91 23.53
N PHE A 87 -0.31 1.45 22.40
CA PHE A 87 -1.63 1.81 21.87
C PHE A 87 -2.56 0.62 22.02
N PRO A 88 -3.02 0.31 23.25
CA PRO A 88 -3.80 -0.88 23.46
C PRO A 88 -5.04 -0.87 22.56
N ASN A 89 -5.23 -1.95 21.81
CA ASN A 89 -6.33 -2.14 20.85
C ASN A 89 -6.27 -1.26 19.60
N ALA A 90 -5.11 -0.67 19.27
CA ALA A 90 -4.92 -0.09 17.97
C ALA A 90 -4.82 -1.20 16.91
N THR A 91 -5.66 -1.13 15.88
CA THR A 91 -5.70 -2.15 14.81
C THR A 91 -5.07 -1.67 13.51
N THR A 92 -5.00 -0.36 13.32
CA THR A 92 -4.53 0.26 12.09
C THR A 92 -3.74 1.51 12.43
N PHE A 93 -2.68 1.77 11.69
CA PHE A 93 -1.93 3.00 11.78
C PHE A 93 -1.76 3.59 10.38
N LEU A 94 -1.72 4.92 10.30
CA LEU A 94 -1.35 5.67 9.11
C LEU A 94 -0.14 6.52 9.44
N GLY A 95 0.90 6.37 8.63
CA GLY A 95 2.07 7.24 8.69
C GLY A 95 1.77 8.62 8.18
N THR A 96 2.54 9.59 8.66
CA THR A 96 2.59 10.91 8.05
C THR A 96 4.03 11.18 7.61
N SER A 97 4.23 12.10 6.67
CA SER A 97 5.58 12.53 6.30
C SER A 97 6.25 13.40 7.37
N GLN A 98 5.55 13.67 8.48
CA GLN A 98 6.09 14.26 9.71
C GLN A 98 6.34 13.12 10.70
N PRO A 99 7.60 12.72 10.92
CA PRO A 99 7.93 11.52 11.70
C PRO A 99 7.50 11.61 13.17
N GLU A 100 7.12 12.79 13.66
CA GLU A 100 6.56 13.00 14.99
C GLU A 100 5.04 12.80 15.06
N ASN A 101 4.35 12.54 13.95
CA ASN A 101 2.89 12.42 13.91
C ASN A 101 2.48 11.08 13.32
N LEU A 102 1.47 10.48 13.94
CA LEU A 102 0.81 9.27 13.44
C LEU A 102 -0.68 9.39 13.62
N ILE A 103 -1.41 8.61 12.83
CA ILE A 103 -2.83 8.39 13.01
C ILE A 103 -3.05 6.91 13.28
N TYR A 104 -3.99 6.56 14.14
CA TYR A 104 -4.33 5.17 14.39
C TYR A 104 -5.81 5.00 14.66
N TYR A 105 -6.32 3.79 14.38
CA TYR A 105 -7.68 3.39 14.72
C TYR A 105 -7.66 2.57 16.00
N ASN A 106 -8.45 2.97 17.00
CA ASN A 106 -8.70 2.19 18.20
C ASN A 106 -10.01 1.41 18.03
N ALA A 107 -10.01 0.11 18.31
CA ALA A 107 -11.17 -0.75 18.10
C ALA A 107 -11.91 -1.14 19.40
N THR A 108 -11.67 -0.47 20.54
CA THR A 108 -12.42 -0.77 21.77
C THR A 108 -13.86 -0.28 21.72
N GLU A 109 -14.77 -0.98 22.39
CA GLU A 109 -16.18 -0.57 22.52
C GLU A 109 -16.36 0.84 23.11
N THR A 110 -15.44 1.27 23.98
CA THR A 110 -15.57 2.55 24.72
C THR A 110 -14.78 3.70 24.10
N LYS A 111 -13.81 3.41 23.22
CA LYS A 111 -12.93 4.41 22.60
C LYS A 111 -12.77 4.20 21.09
N SER A 112 -13.74 3.58 20.42
CA SER A 112 -13.62 3.32 19.00
C SER A 112 -13.46 4.61 18.18
N GLY A 113 -12.63 4.54 17.15
CA GLY A 113 -12.45 5.64 16.19
C GLY A 113 -10.99 5.93 15.86
N TRP A 114 -10.81 6.95 15.02
CA TRP A 114 -9.51 7.42 14.60
C TRP A 114 -8.95 8.47 15.55
N TYR A 115 -7.65 8.39 15.79
CA TYR A 115 -6.92 9.27 16.69
C TYR A 115 -5.68 9.81 15.98
N TYR A 116 -5.42 11.09 16.17
CA TYR A 116 -4.14 11.71 15.86
C TYR A 116 -3.26 11.70 17.11
N PHE A 117 -2.00 11.31 16.95
CA PHE A 117 -1.04 11.25 18.04
C PHE A 117 0.27 11.91 17.66
N ASN A 118 0.72 12.84 18.50
CA ASN A 118 2.04 13.45 18.38
C ASN A 118 3.04 12.69 19.27
N LEU A 119 4.00 12.02 18.65
CA LEU A 119 5.05 11.21 19.27
C LEU A 119 5.93 12.01 20.23
N LYS A 120 6.16 13.29 19.95
CA LYS A 120 7.05 14.16 20.75
C LYS A 120 6.36 14.70 22.00
N SER A 121 5.16 15.26 21.87
CA SER A 121 4.40 15.79 23.00
C SER A 121 3.62 14.72 23.77
N ARG A 122 3.47 13.52 23.18
CA ARG A 122 2.59 12.44 23.65
C ARG A 122 1.12 12.86 23.73
N GLN A 123 0.74 13.89 22.99
CA GLN A 123 -0.64 14.36 22.94
C GLN A 123 -1.45 13.52 21.96
N GLU A 124 -2.60 13.06 22.43
CA GLU A 124 -3.60 12.32 21.66
C GLU A 124 -4.84 13.21 21.44
N THR A 125 -5.36 13.20 20.22
CA THR A 125 -6.58 13.91 19.84
C THR A 125 -7.50 12.94 19.09
N LYS A 126 -8.70 12.68 19.62
CA LYS A 126 -9.73 11.93 18.91
C LYS A 126 -10.17 12.71 17.67
N LEU A 127 -10.14 12.08 16.50
CA LEU A 127 -10.66 12.64 15.26
C LEU A 127 -12.20 12.52 15.23
N ASN A 128 -12.86 13.15 14.26
CA ASN A 128 -14.32 13.13 14.15
C ASN A 128 -14.87 11.69 14.05
N GLU A 129 -15.95 11.38 14.77
CA GLU A 129 -16.54 10.03 14.88
C GLU A 129 -17.10 9.48 13.56
N SER A 130 -17.39 10.36 12.59
CA SER A 130 -17.92 9.98 11.28
C SER A 130 -16.84 9.68 10.22
N ILE A 131 -15.56 9.62 10.60
CA ILE A 131 -14.44 9.35 9.69
C ILE A 131 -14.33 7.86 9.37
N SER A 132 -14.35 7.53 8.09
CA SER A 132 -13.99 6.21 7.58
C SER A 132 -12.91 6.31 6.51
N ILE A 133 -12.00 5.33 6.50
CA ILE A 133 -10.95 5.15 5.48
C ILE A 133 -10.11 6.43 5.28
N PRO A 134 -9.50 7.00 6.34
CA PRO A 134 -8.63 8.15 6.18
C PRO A 134 -7.37 7.79 5.41
N THR A 135 -6.91 8.72 4.58
CA THR A 135 -5.57 8.69 3.99
C THR A 135 -4.91 10.05 4.17
N VAL A 136 -3.58 10.02 4.34
CA VAL A 136 -2.77 11.18 4.72
C VAL A 136 -2.17 11.79 3.45
N SER A 137 -2.18 13.12 3.36
CA SER A 137 -1.50 13.84 2.29
C SER A 137 0.00 13.56 2.28
N ALA A 138 0.66 13.63 1.13
CA ALA A 138 2.10 13.41 1.02
C ALA A 138 2.91 14.41 1.87
N ASP A 139 2.42 15.64 2.03
CA ASP A 139 3.02 16.64 2.93
C ASP A 139 2.74 16.41 4.43
N GLY A 140 1.90 15.43 4.77
CA GLY A 140 1.56 15.02 6.12
C GLY A 140 0.72 16.03 6.91
N LYS A 141 0.17 17.05 6.23
CA LYS A 141 -0.57 18.14 6.89
C LYS A 141 -2.09 17.97 6.82
N ARG A 142 -2.59 17.10 5.96
CA ARG A 142 -4.02 16.97 5.68
C ARG A 142 -4.47 15.51 5.68
N LEU A 143 -5.77 15.36 5.87
CA LEU A 143 -6.49 14.10 5.73
C LEU A 143 -7.54 14.21 4.65
N ILE A 144 -7.78 13.10 3.96
CA ILE A 144 -8.99 12.90 3.16
C ILE A 144 -9.61 11.59 3.60
N TYR A 145 -10.93 11.60 3.73
CA TYR A 145 -11.68 10.48 4.25
C TYR A 145 -13.11 10.55 3.77
N ILE A 146 -13.81 9.44 3.97
CA ILE A 146 -15.25 9.36 3.81
C ILE A 146 -15.88 9.82 5.12
N PHE A 147 -16.79 10.79 5.01
CA PHE A 147 -17.60 11.30 6.09
C PHE A 147 -19.02 10.76 5.96
N ASN A 148 -19.45 9.99 6.96
CA ASN A 148 -20.81 9.47 7.04
C ASN A 148 -21.76 10.54 7.57
N ASN A 149 -22.64 11.05 6.71
CA ASN A 149 -23.59 12.10 7.07
C ASN A 149 -24.76 11.55 7.90
N PRO A 150 -25.45 12.40 8.69
CA PRO A 150 -26.63 11.98 9.46
C PRO A 150 -27.80 11.44 8.62
N ASP A 151 -27.87 11.81 7.34
CA ASP A 151 -28.88 11.34 6.39
C ASP A 151 -28.47 10.05 5.67
N GLN A 152 -27.41 9.37 6.15
CA GLN A 152 -26.82 8.16 5.57
C GLN A 152 -26.14 8.35 4.21
N SER A 153 -26.09 9.58 3.68
CA SER A 153 -25.24 9.88 2.53
C SER A 153 -23.77 9.91 2.94
N GLN A 154 -22.88 9.78 1.96
CA GLN A 154 -21.45 9.91 2.19
C GLN A 154 -20.89 11.16 1.50
N SER A 155 -19.84 11.70 2.08
CA SER A 155 -19.09 12.80 1.49
C SER A 155 -17.61 12.54 1.56
N LEU A 156 -16.89 12.85 0.50
CA LEU A 156 -15.45 12.95 0.55
C LEU A 156 -15.06 14.30 1.15
N VAL A 157 -14.26 14.27 2.21
CA VAL A 157 -13.91 15.44 3.01
C VAL A 157 -12.41 15.55 3.15
N VAL A 158 -11.86 16.75 2.97
CA VAL A 158 -10.47 17.09 3.29
C VAL A 158 -10.42 17.91 4.57
N SER A 159 -9.49 17.63 5.47
CA SER A 159 -9.28 18.40 6.71
C SER A 159 -7.79 18.53 7.05
N ASP A 160 -7.47 19.28 8.10
CA ASP A 160 -6.14 19.26 8.70
C ASP A 160 -5.83 17.86 9.29
N ILE A 161 -4.54 17.54 9.47
CA ILE A 161 -4.11 16.23 9.98
C ILE A 161 -4.72 15.86 11.35
N ASN A 162 -5.11 16.86 12.14
CA ASN A 162 -5.76 16.69 13.44
C ASN A 162 -7.31 16.66 13.36
N GLY A 163 -7.88 16.62 12.15
CA GLY A 163 -9.32 16.58 11.89
C GLY A 163 -10.02 17.94 11.89
N GLN A 164 -9.31 19.05 12.12
CA GLN A 164 -9.90 20.40 12.12
C GLN A 164 -10.06 20.96 10.70
N ASN A 165 -10.83 22.05 10.58
CA ASN A 165 -10.97 22.81 9.33
C ASN A 165 -11.41 21.97 8.12
N PHE A 166 -12.31 21.01 8.35
CA PHE A 166 -12.75 20.12 7.28
C PHE A 166 -13.61 20.83 6.22
N ASN A 167 -13.42 20.45 4.96
CA ASN A 167 -14.12 20.98 3.80
C ASN A 167 -14.62 19.81 2.93
N ARG A 168 -15.89 19.85 2.55
CA ARG A 168 -16.49 18.85 1.68
C ARG A 168 -16.01 19.04 0.25
N ILE A 169 -15.44 17.98 -0.32
CA ILE A 169 -14.97 17.95 -1.71
C ILE A 169 -16.09 17.46 -2.61
N LEU A 170 -16.67 16.30 -2.29
CA LEU A 170 -17.68 15.65 -3.12
C LEU A 170 -18.75 15.03 -2.23
N ASN A 171 -20.01 15.05 -2.68
CA ASN A 171 -21.04 14.18 -2.12
C ASN A 171 -21.08 12.93 -2.99
N THR A 172 -20.95 11.76 -2.38
CA THR A 172 -20.95 10.49 -3.10
C THR A 172 -22.21 9.73 -2.71
N GLU A 173 -22.94 9.23 -3.72
CA GLU A 173 -24.10 8.37 -3.48
C GLU A 173 -23.65 6.98 -3.00
N GLU A 174 -22.47 6.56 -3.46
CA GLU A 174 -21.82 5.29 -3.14
C GLU A 174 -20.50 5.55 -2.40
N GLY A 175 -20.11 4.59 -1.56
CA GLY A 175 -18.87 4.69 -0.79
C GLY A 175 -17.68 4.20 -1.55
N TYR A 176 -16.55 4.90 -1.43
CA TYR A 176 -15.27 4.32 -1.84
C TYR A 176 -14.80 3.31 -0.79
N GLU A 177 -14.21 2.21 -1.22
CA GLU A 177 -13.60 1.21 -0.33
C GLU A 177 -12.13 1.52 -0.03
N GLN A 178 -11.50 2.35 -0.87
CA GLN A 178 -10.12 2.78 -0.69
C GLN A 178 -9.92 4.20 -1.20
N LEU A 179 -9.00 4.92 -0.55
CA LEU A 179 -8.55 6.24 -0.97
C LEU A 179 -7.02 6.26 -1.06
N SER A 180 -6.48 6.87 -2.12
CA SER A 180 -5.03 6.99 -2.32
C SER A 180 -4.64 8.40 -2.76
N TRP A 181 -3.88 9.10 -1.93
CA TRP A 181 -3.51 10.49 -2.16
C TRP A 181 -2.35 10.62 -3.14
N GLY A 182 -2.50 11.44 -4.19
CA GLY A 182 -1.43 11.66 -5.16
C GLY A 182 -0.34 12.61 -4.64
N PRO A 183 0.96 12.38 -4.94
CA PRO A 183 2.05 13.10 -4.30
C PRO A 183 2.13 14.60 -4.65
N LYS A 184 1.49 15.03 -5.75
CA LYS A 184 1.36 16.46 -6.13
C LYS A 184 0.20 17.18 -5.43
N GLU A 185 -0.48 16.56 -4.48
CA GLU A 185 -1.53 17.21 -3.68
C GLU A 185 -2.72 17.76 -4.50
N THR A 186 -2.87 17.27 -5.73
CA THR A 186 -3.84 17.76 -6.72
C THR A 186 -4.99 16.78 -6.91
N TYR A 187 -4.71 15.49 -6.78
CA TYR A 187 -5.64 14.40 -7.06
C TYR A 187 -5.68 13.41 -5.90
N VAL A 188 -6.81 12.71 -5.81
CA VAL A 188 -6.99 11.52 -4.98
C VAL A 188 -7.62 10.44 -5.84
N LEU A 189 -7.21 9.18 -5.65
CA LEU A 189 -7.90 8.04 -6.22
C LEU A 189 -8.92 7.50 -5.21
N GLY A 190 -10.12 7.20 -5.69
CA GLY A 190 -11.13 6.47 -4.93
C GLY A 190 -11.49 5.17 -5.64
N LEU A 191 -11.41 4.04 -4.95
CA LEU A 191 -11.90 2.76 -5.47
C LEU A 191 -13.39 2.65 -5.20
N ASP A 192 -14.19 2.69 -6.26
CA ASP A 192 -15.62 2.48 -6.22
C ASP A 192 -15.92 1.04 -6.61
N THR A 193 -16.30 0.23 -5.63
CA THR A 193 -16.61 -1.20 -5.83
C THR A 193 -18.09 -1.46 -6.10
N LEU A 194 -18.94 -0.44 -5.97
CA LEU A 194 -20.39 -0.53 -6.12
C LEU A 194 -20.82 -0.17 -7.55
N SER A 195 -20.03 0.67 -8.24
CA SER A 195 -20.18 0.93 -9.66
C SER A 195 -20.11 -0.33 -10.54
N VAL A 196 -20.76 -0.27 -11.70
CA VAL A 196 -20.79 -1.38 -12.68
C VAL A 196 -20.36 -0.84 -14.06
N PRO A 197 -19.10 -1.09 -14.49
CA PRO A 197 -18.08 -1.88 -13.80
C PRO A 197 -17.43 -1.14 -12.61
N PRO A 198 -16.95 -1.90 -11.60
CA PRO A 198 -16.14 -1.39 -10.49
C PRO A 198 -14.87 -0.74 -11.01
N GLY A 199 -14.35 0.26 -10.32
CA GLY A 199 -13.12 0.88 -10.78
C GLY A 199 -12.55 2.00 -9.94
N TRP A 200 -11.43 2.51 -10.44
CA TRP A 200 -10.72 3.61 -9.84
C TRP A 200 -11.21 4.93 -10.44
N ASN A 201 -11.61 5.84 -9.57
CA ASN A 201 -11.98 7.20 -9.91
C ASN A 201 -10.86 8.16 -9.52
N LEU A 202 -10.51 9.08 -10.43
CA LEU A 202 -9.65 10.22 -10.17
C LEU A 202 -10.47 11.40 -9.70
N ILE A 203 -10.15 11.92 -8.52
CA ILE A 203 -10.89 12.98 -7.84
C ILE A 203 -10.05 14.25 -7.83
N TYR A 204 -10.55 15.29 -8.48
CA TYR A 204 -9.90 16.57 -8.65
C TYR A 204 -10.22 17.47 -7.45
N LEU A 205 -9.25 17.69 -6.56
CA LEU A 205 -9.48 18.41 -5.30
C LEU A 205 -9.91 19.87 -5.49
N SER A 206 -9.38 20.54 -6.50
CA SER A 206 -9.66 21.96 -6.78
C SER A 206 -11.02 22.18 -7.44
N SER A 207 -11.36 21.36 -8.45
CA SER A 207 -12.60 21.50 -9.21
C SER A 207 -13.77 20.73 -8.63
N LYS A 208 -13.53 19.86 -7.62
CA LYS A 208 -14.56 18.99 -7.02
C LYS A 208 -15.25 18.10 -8.06
N LYS A 209 -14.47 17.60 -9.02
CA LYS A 209 -14.93 16.69 -10.07
C LYS A 209 -14.33 15.31 -9.84
N GLU A 210 -14.99 14.29 -10.37
CA GLU A 210 -14.48 12.93 -10.43
C GLU A 210 -14.58 12.37 -11.86
N GLU A 211 -13.73 11.41 -12.17
CA GLU A 211 -13.67 10.73 -13.45
C GLU A 211 -13.18 9.29 -13.25
N GLN A 212 -13.89 8.31 -13.78
CA GLN A 212 -13.42 6.92 -13.77
C GLN A 212 -12.25 6.76 -14.75
N ILE A 213 -11.09 6.32 -14.25
CA ILE A 213 -9.85 6.19 -15.06
C ILE A 213 -9.55 4.75 -15.45
N THR A 214 -10.09 3.76 -14.75
CA THR A 214 -10.04 2.35 -15.18
C THR A 214 -11.09 1.49 -14.45
N ASN A 215 -11.28 0.27 -14.95
CA ASN A 215 -12.04 -0.79 -14.31
C ASN A 215 -11.10 -1.74 -13.58
N GLY A 216 -11.47 -2.15 -12.37
CA GLY A 216 -10.61 -3.03 -11.59
C GLY A 216 -11.01 -3.11 -10.13
N TYR A 217 -10.31 -4.01 -9.44
CA TYR A 217 -10.37 -4.18 -8.01
C TYR A 217 -8.95 -4.36 -7.52
N GLY A 218 -8.63 -3.85 -6.33
CA GLY A 218 -7.36 -4.14 -5.68
C GLY A 218 -6.68 -2.86 -5.24
N GLU A 219 -5.35 -2.84 -5.26
CA GLU A 219 -4.54 -1.74 -4.75
C GLU A 219 -4.18 -0.72 -5.84
N SER A 220 -3.77 0.47 -5.42
CA SER A 220 -3.19 1.50 -6.28
C SER A 220 -1.89 2.03 -5.72
N LEU A 221 -0.98 2.40 -6.62
CA LEU A 221 0.33 2.90 -6.28
C LEU A 221 0.74 4.05 -7.21
N TRP A 222 0.77 5.26 -6.65
CA TRP A 222 1.22 6.47 -7.34
C TRP A 222 2.71 6.42 -7.66
N SER A 223 3.09 6.86 -8.87
CA SER A 223 4.48 7.14 -9.19
C SER A 223 5.02 8.27 -8.30
N PRO A 224 6.33 8.33 -8.00
CA PRO A 224 6.87 9.34 -7.09
C PRO A 224 6.64 10.78 -7.57
N ASN A 225 6.65 11.00 -8.89
CA ASN A 225 6.28 12.29 -9.49
C ASN A 225 4.77 12.52 -9.53
N GLY A 226 3.90 11.54 -9.30
CA GLY A 226 2.44 11.69 -9.32
C GLY A 226 1.82 11.85 -10.70
N GLU A 227 2.57 11.58 -11.76
CA GLU A 227 2.07 11.67 -13.14
C GLU A 227 1.40 10.38 -13.58
N GLN A 228 1.59 9.30 -12.83
CA GLN A 228 1.13 7.98 -13.16
C GLN A 228 0.66 7.23 -11.92
N VAL A 229 -0.17 6.22 -12.15
CA VAL A 229 -0.58 5.27 -11.12
C VAL A 229 -0.51 3.85 -11.68
N LEU A 230 0.01 2.94 -10.88
CA LEU A 230 -0.14 1.50 -11.05
C LEU A 230 -1.38 1.02 -10.29
N VAL A 231 -2.26 0.27 -10.95
CA VAL A 231 -3.49 -0.24 -10.33
C VAL A 231 -3.71 -1.71 -10.69
N ASP A 232 -4.34 -2.44 -9.78
CA ASP A 232 -4.87 -3.77 -10.07
C ASP A 232 -6.06 -3.65 -11.04
N GLY A 233 -5.80 -3.89 -12.32
CA GLY A 233 -6.84 -4.02 -13.34
C GLY A 233 -7.58 -5.36 -13.23
N LEU A 234 -8.62 -5.56 -14.05
CA LEU A 234 -9.44 -6.78 -14.01
C LEU A 234 -8.66 -8.08 -14.33
N LYS A 235 -7.52 -7.98 -15.01
CA LYS A 235 -6.71 -9.13 -15.43
C LYS A 235 -5.23 -8.96 -15.14
N ASN A 236 -4.74 -7.74 -15.34
CA ASN A 236 -3.34 -7.40 -15.30
C ASN A 236 -3.16 -6.13 -14.49
N LEU A 237 -1.92 -5.92 -14.04
CA LEU A 237 -1.45 -4.63 -13.53
C LEU A 237 -1.49 -3.60 -14.65
N GLU A 238 -2.17 -2.48 -14.40
CA GLU A 238 -2.32 -1.37 -15.35
C GLU A 238 -1.54 -0.15 -14.88
N LEU A 239 -0.78 0.44 -15.79
CA LEU A 239 -0.12 1.73 -15.63
C LEU A 239 -0.93 2.80 -16.36
N ILE A 240 -1.43 3.77 -15.61
CA ILE A 240 -2.28 4.85 -16.12
C ILE A 240 -1.50 6.16 -16.04
N ALA A 241 -1.39 6.87 -17.15
CA ALA A 241 -0.91 8.25 -17.18
C ALA A 241 -2.07 9.21 -16.92
N ILE A 242 -1.94 10.04 -15.89
CA ILE A 242 -3.04 10.82 -15.30
C ILE A 242 -3.49 11.95 -16.22
N GLU A 243 -2.55 12.72 -16.79
CA GLU A 243 -2.86 13.88 -17.64
C GLU A 243 -3.53 13.49 -18.97
N THR A 244 -3.19 12.31 -19.50
CA THR A 244 -3.67 11.84 -20.80
C THR A 244 -4.80 10.81 -20.69
N ALA A 245 -5.11 10.34 -19.47
CA ALA A 245 -6.01 9.21 -19.20
C ALA A 245 -5.69 7.97 -20.05
N THR A 246 -4.43 7.75 -20.42
CA THR A 246 -4.01 6.61 -21.23
C THR A 246 -3.53 5.49 -20.32
N SER A 247 -4.08 4.28 -20.49
CA SER A 247 -3.68 3.07 -19.76
C SER A 247 -2.84 2.12 -20.63
N ARG A 248 -1.94 1.40 -19.98
CA ARG A 248 -1.14 0.31 -20.56
C ARG A 248 -1.07 -0.83 -19.55
N SER A 249 -1.20 -2.07 -20.00
CA SER A 249 -1.19 -3.23 -19.12
C SER A 249 0.14 -3.98 -19.21
N THR A 250 0.62 -4.47 -18.08
CA THR A 250 1.74 -5.43 -18.03
C THR A 250 1.24 -6.86 -18.26
N ALA A 251 2.15 -7.83 -18.35
CA ALA A 251 1.80 -9.25 -18.31
C ALA A 251 1.61 -9.82 -16.89
N THR A 252 1.92 -9.02 -15.85
CA THR A 252 1.77 -9.43 -14.45
C THR A 252 0.38 -9.09 -13.91
N SER A 253 -0.08 -9.82 -12.89
CA SER A 253 -1.48 -9.81 -12.46
C SER A 253 -1.76 -9.12 -11.12
N SER A 254 -0.79 -8.56 -10.40
CA SER A 254 -1.06 -7.93 -9.10
C SER A 254 -0.06 -6.86 -8.63
N VAL A 255 -0.56 -5.85 -7.91
CA VAL A 255 0.16 -4.77 -7.21
C VAL A 255 0.72 -5.20 -5.85
N ALA A 256 0.21 -6.26 -5.21
CA ALA A 256 0.38 -6.53 -3.76
C ALA A 256 1.83 -6.51 -3.21
N LEU A 257 2.84 -6.70 -4.06
CA LEU A 257 4.26 -6.57 -3.72
C LEU A 257 5.01 -5.74 -4.77
N THR A 258 4.43 -4.59 -5.10
CA THR A 258 4.93 -3.63 -6.09
C THR A 258 5.37 -2.35 -5.40
N THR A 259 6.49 -1.78 -5.83
CA THR A 259 6.86 -0.41 -5.43
C THR A 259 7.56 0.31 -6.57
N TRP A 260 7.47 1.63 -6.56
CA TRP A 260 8.28 2.46 -7.45
C TRP A 260 9.72 2.50 -6.94
N ILE A 261 10.65 2.23 -7.84
CA ILE A 261 12.08 2.41 -7.58
C ILE A 261 12.44 3.89 -7.77
N ASN A 262 11.96 4.46 -8.88
CA ASN A 262 12.08 5.87 -9.23
C ASN A 262 10.95 6.23 -10.23
N ASN A 263 11.07 7.34 -10.97
CA ASN A 263 10.03 7.73 -11.95
C ASN A 263 10.04 6.90 -13.24
N GLU A 264 11.09 6.10 -13.47
CA GLU A 264 11.32 5.35 -14.71
C GLU A 264 11.18 3.84 -14.53
N LYS A 265 11.26 3.36 -13.29
CA LYS A 265 11.27 1.93 -12.96
C LYS A 265 10.39 1.64 -11.76
N PHE A 266 9.71 0.51 -11.82
CA PHE A 266 9.03 -0.09 -10.67
C PHE A 266 9.43 -1.55 -10.53
N LEU A 267 9.29 -2.07 -9.34
CA LEU A 267 9.55 -3.46 -8.99
C LEU A 267 8.23 -4.16 -8.70
N ASN A 268 8.12 -5.41 -9.09
CA ASN A 268 7.02 -6.30 -8.73
C ASN A 268 7.56 -7.68 -8.37
N TYR A 269 7.08 -8.26 -7.28
CA TYR A 269 7.42 -9.63 -6.90
C TYR A 269 6.48 -10.64 -7.56
N ASP A 270 7.06 -11.62 -8.27
CA ASP A 270 6.37 -12.77 -8.83
C ASP A 270 6.46 -13.96 -7.85
N PRO A 271 5.36 -14.34 -7.18
CA PRO A 271 5.35 -15.46 -6.24
C PRO A 271 5.51 -16.83 -6.92
N THR A 272 5.22 -16.94 -8.22
CA THR A 272 5.32 -18.20 -8.97
C THR A 272 6.78 -18.51 -9.29
N ALA A 273 7.52 -17.47 -9.71
CA ALA A 273 8.95 -17.57 -9.98
C ALA A 273 9.82 -17.38 -8.73
N ASN A 274 9.25 -16.86 -7.63
CA ASN A 274 9.98 -16.43 -6.43
C ASN A 274 11.08 -15.41 -6.81
N GLN A 275 10.71 -14.42 -7.62
CA GLN A 275 11.61 -13.43 -8.21
C GLN A 275 11.07 -12.01 -8.06
N LEU A 276 11.97 -11.04 -7.90
CA LEU A 276 11.66 -9.63 -8.06
C LEU A 276 11.93 -9.24 -9.52
N ASN A 277 10.90 -8.82 -10.22
CA ASN A 277 10.97 -8.32 -11.58
C ASN A 277 11.03 -6.79 -11.55
N ILE A 278 12.00 -6.21 -12.26
CA ILE A 278 12.13 -4.77 -12.39
C ILE A 278 11.69 -4.37 -13.79
N PHE A 279 10.67 -3.53 -13.84
CA PHE A 279 10.04 -3.07 -15.06
C PHE A 279 10.52 -1.67 -15.41
N ASN A 280 10.79 -1.46 -16.70
CA ASN A 280 10.86 -0.11 -17.25
C ASN A 280 9.42 0.42 -17.42
N GLN A 281 9.14 1.59 -16.88
CA GLN A 281 7.83 2.21 -16.91
C GLN A 281 7.38 2.60 -18.32
N GLU A 282 8.31 3.01 -19.19
CA GLU A 282 8.01 3.41 -20.56
C GLU A 282 7.72 2.21 -21.47
N THR A 283 8.45 1.10 -21.35
CA THR A 283 8.25 -0.07 -22.22
C THR A 283 7.36 -1.14 -21.60
N LEU A 284 7.19 -1.13 -20.27
CA LEU A 284 6.59 -2.20 -19.47
C LEU A 284 7.29 -3.56 -19.62
N GLU A 285 8.55 -3.55 -20.08
CA GLU A 285 9.37 -4.75 -20.17
C GLU A 285 10.19 -4.95 -18.90
N ILE A 286 10.47 -6.21 -18.58
CA ILE A 286 11.39 -6.59 -17.51
C ILE A 286 12.80 -6.24 -17.97
N VAL A 287 13.46 -5.32 -17.26
CA VAL A 287 14.84 -4.90 -17.53
C VAL A 287 15.85 -5.55 -16.60
N ASP A 288 15.40 -6.09 -15.47
CA ASP A 288 16.24 -6.84 -14.54
C ASP A 288 15.39 -7.81 -13.69
N GLN A 289 16.02 -8.86 -13.16
CA GLN A 289 15.40 -9.85 -12.31
C GLN A 289 16.33 -10.23 -11.16
N ILE A 290 15.78 -10.30 -9.95
CA ILE A 290 16.52 -10.70 -8.75
C ILE A 290 15.84 -11.95 -8.18
N ASP A 291 16.59 -13.05 -8.10
CA ASP A 291 16.13 -14.26 -7.40
C ASP A 291 15.95 -13.96 -5.91
N TRP A 292 14.76 -14.29 -5.39
CA TRP A 292 14.50 -14.16 -3.97
C TRP A 292 15.05 -15.40 -3.24
N PRO A 293 16.02 -15.27 -2.31
CA PRO A 293 16.83 -16.38 -1.82
C PRO A 293 16.15 -17.17 -0.69
N THR A 294 15.08 -16.62 -0.12
CA THR A 294 14.48 -17.10 1.12
C THR A 294 12.99 -17.38 0.94
N THR A 295 12.30 -17.55 2.06
CA THR A 295 10.85 -17.64 2.13
C THR A 295 10.19 -16.41 1.55
N GLN A 296 9.03 -16.60 0.91
CA GLN A 296 8.36 -15.58 0.12
C GLN A 296 8.15 -14.31 0.94
N PRO A 297 8.47 -13.11 0.41
CA PRO A 297 8.17 -11.88 1.09
C PRO A 297 6.66 -11.77 1.25
N THR A 298 6.22 -11.43 2.46
CA THR A 298 4.80 -11.21 2.75
C THR A 298 4.43 -9.75 2.58
N ARG A 299 5.39 -8.82 2.75
CA ARG A 299 5.18 -7.37 2.63
C ARG A 299 6.43 -6.65 2.17
N LEU A 300 6.25 -5.64 1.34
CA LEU A 300 7.27 -4.67 0.97
C LEU A 300 7.14 -3.43 1.86
N ILE A 301 8.25 -3.02 2.47
CA ILE A 301 8.27 -1.96 3.47
C ILE A 301 8.61 -0.61 2.84
N GLY A 302 9.60 -0.60 1.95
CA GLY A 302 10.04 0.62 1.29
C GLY A 302 11.42 0.49 0.67
N LEU A 303 11.82 1.57 0.00
CA LEU A 303 13.12 1.76 -0.63
C LEU A 303 13.82 2.93 0.05
N GLU A 304 15.05 2.73 0.49
CA GLU A 304 15.88 3.78 1.08
C GLU A 304 17.36 3.56 0.76
N GLU A 305 18.04 4.61 0.29
CA GLU A 305 19.48 4.60 -0.04
C GLU A 305 19.91 3.42 -0.93
N GLY A 306 19.06 3.04 -1.89
CA GLY A 306 19.34 1.90 -2.77
C GLY A 306 19.15 0.53 -2.12
N LYS A 307 18.52 0.46 -0.95
CA LYS A 307 18.13 -0.79 -0.31
C LYS A 307 16.62 -0.93 -0.26
N LEU A 308 16.13 -2.08 -0.69
CA LEU A 308 14.73 -2.47 -0.50
C LEU A 308 14.60 -3.24 0.79
N TYR A 309 13.57 -2.93 1.57
CA TYR A 309 13.26 -3.58 2.83
C TYR A 309 11.95 -4.34 2.71
N PHE A 310 11.90 -5.57 3.24
CA PHE A 310 10.73 -6.44 3.18
C PHE A 310 10.54 -7.20 4.49
N LEU A 311 9.32 -7.64 4.77
CA LEU A 311 9.06 -8.69 5.75
C LEU A 311 8.90 -10.03 5.03
N ALA A 312 9.60 -11.05 5.52
CA ALA A 312 9.44 -12.45 5.14
C ALA A 312 9.38 -13.30 6.42
N GLU A 313 8.28 -14.01 6.64
CA GLU A 313 8.07 -14.85 7.85
C GLU A 313 8.46 -14.14 9.16
N ASN A 314 8.02 -12.88 9.31
CA ASN A 314 8.28 -12.05 10.48
C ASN A 314 9.75 -11.60 10.65
N THR A 315 10.59 -11.86 9.66
CA THR A 315 11.98 -11.39 9.61
C THR A 315 12.08 -10.19 8.67
N LEU A 316 12.77 -9.14 9.12
CA LEU A 316 13.13 -8.03 8.27
C LEU A 316 14.30 -8.43 7.36
N ALA A 317 14.07 -8.45 6.06
CA ALA A 317 15.10 -8.69 5.05
C ALA A 317 15.40 -7.39 4.29
N GLN A 318 16.63 -7.28 3.77
CA GLN A 318 17.00 -6.18 2.88
C GLN A 318 17.74 -6.69 1.64
N ILE A 319 17.55 -6.00 0.52
CA ILE A 319 18.25 -6.24 -0.75
C ILE A 319 18.89 -4.93 -1.20
N ASP A 320 20.19 -4.93 -1.47
CA ASP A 320 20.87 -3.81 -2.11
C ASP A 320 20.59 -3.82 -3.62
N ILE A 321 19.91 -2.78 -4.09
CA ILE A 321 19.60 -2.53 -5.50
C ILE A 321 20.34 -1.30 -6.04
N SER A 322 21.38 -0.82 -5.35
CA SER A 322 22.13 0.38 -5.73
C SER A 322 22.79 0.27 -7.11
N SER A 323 23.11 -0.95 -7.55
CA SER A 323 23.63 -1.23 -8.89
C SER A 323 22.60 -0.98 -9.99
N ILE A 324 21.31 -1.19 -9.68
CA ILE A 324 20.17 -1.09 -10.60
C ILE A 324 19.65 0.35 -10.70
N LEU A 325 19.91 1.14 -9.66
CA LEU A 325 19.62 2.57 -9.59
C LEU A 325 20.53 3.43 -10.48
N LYS A 326 21.67 2.91 -10.92
CA LYS A 326 22.61 3.59 -11.83
C LYS A 326 22.15 3.48 -13.27
#